data_AF-A0A1Y4VH42-F1
#
_entry.id   AF-A0A1Y4VH42-F1
#
_cell.length_a   1.000
_cell.length_b   1.000
_cell.length_c   1.000
_cell.angle_alpha   90.00
_cell.angle_beta   90.00
_cell.angle_gamma   90.00
#
_symmetry.space_group_name_H-M   'P 1'
#
loop_
_entity.id
_entity.type
_entity.pdbx_description
1 polymer ?
#
loop_
_entity_poly.entity_id
_entity_poly.type
_entity_poly.pdbx_seq_one_letter_code
_entity_poly.pdbx_strand_id
1 'polypeptide(L)'
;MIIKASAALRNDYSAISNLAKETNEPIYITKNGEGDGVFMSMEAYEKREQALNLRAKIIRAEEERLSGAKTRSIEEARKELRERAASV
;
A
#
# COMPACT_ATOMS: atom_id res chain seq x y z
N MET A 1 -9.59 14.55 4.30
CA MET A 1 -8.23 15.13 4.24
C MET A 1 -7.97 15.88 5.54
N ILE A 2 -7.07 15.35 6.36
CA ILE A 2 -6.74 15.90 7.68
C ILE A 2 -5.45 16.70 7.55
N ILE A 3 -5.45 17.96 8.00
CA ILE A 3 -4.28 18.85 7.94
C ILE A 3 -3.95 19.34 9.35
N LYS A 4 -2.68 19.28 9.74
CA LYS A 4 -2.18 19.75 11.04
C LYS A 4 -0.91 20.59 10.85
N ALA A 5 -0.71 21.57 11.71
CA ALA A 5 0.56 22.30 11.77
C ALA A 5 1.65 21.40 12.37
N SER A 6 2.90 21.57 11.95
CA SER A 6 4.05 20.83 12.48
C SER A 6 4.22 21.00 14.00
N ALA A 7 3.82 22.15 14.56
CA ALA A 7 3.78 22.37 16.01
C ALA A 7 2.88 21.36 16.75
N ALA A 8 1.83 20.85 16.10
CA ALA A 8 0.94 19.86 16.71
C ALA A 8 1.64 18.51 16.92
N LEU A 9 2.61 18.14 16.08
CA LEU A 9 3.42 16.93 16.30
C LEU A 9 4.27 17.05 17.57
N ARG A 10 4.75 18.26 17.88
CA ARG A 10 5.53 18.50 19.10
C ARG A 10 4.64 18.56 20.34
N ASN A 11 3.49 19.22 20.24
CA ASN A 11 2.65 19.54 21.40
C ASN A 11 1.66 18.41 21.74
N ASP A 12 1.21 17.64 20.76
CA ASP A 12 0.15 16.63 20.93
C ASP A 12 0.38 15.40 20.02
N TYR A 13 1.60 14.86 20.09
CA TYR A 13 1.98 13.68 19.31
C TYR A 13 1.03 12.50 19.54
N SER A 14 0.64 12.25 20.80
CA SER A 14 -0.17 11.09 21.17
C SER A 14 -1.55 11.12 20.49
N ALA A 15 -2.24 12.27 20.47
CA ALA A 15 -3.52 12.38 19.78
C ALA A 15 -3.36 12.21 18.27
N ILE A 16 -2.30 12.76 17.67
CA ILE A 16 -2.04 12.61 16.23
C ILE A 16 -1.71 11.16 15.87
N SER A 17 -0.89 10.50 16.69
CA SER A 17 -0.55 9.08 16.53
C SER A 17 -1.80 8.19 16.62
N ASN A 18 -2.69 8.45 17.58
CA ASN A 18 -3.93 7.69 17.72
C ASN A 18 -4.86 7.94 16.53
N LEU A 19 -5.04 9.20 16.13
CA LEU A 19 -5.83 9.56 14.96
C LEU A 19 -5.34 8.86 13.69
N ALA A 20 -4.03 8.78 13.48
CA ALA A 20 -3.45 8.09 12.32
C ALA A 20 -3.70 6.58 12.33
N LYS A 21 -3.71 5.95 13.51
CA LYS A 21 -4.00 4.51 13.67
C LYS A 21 -5.48 4.19 13.50
N GLU A 22 -6.36 5.03 14.04
CA GLU A 22 -7.81 4.84 13.97
C GLU A 22 -8.36 5.05 12.56
N THR A 23 -7.92 6.14 11.91
CA THR A 23 -8.41 6.48 10.57
C THR A 23 -7.73 5.68 9.48
N ASN A 24 -6.48 5.25 9.69
CA ASN A 24 -5.60 4.72 8.63
C ASN A 24 -5.47 5.66 7.42
N GLU A 25 -5.71 6.97 7.62
CA GLU A 25 -5.64 7.99 6.59
C GLU A 25 -4.37 8.85 6.73
N PRO A 26 -3.86 9.42 5.62
CA PRO A 26 -2.77 10.39 5.66
C PRO A 26 -3.18 11.68 6.36
N ILE A 27 -2.35 12.11 7.32
CA ILE A 27 -2.43 13.41 7.97
C ILE A 27 -1.36 14.31 7.35
N TYR A 28 -1.79 15.36 6.67
CA TYR A 28 -0.89 16.32 6.04
C TYR A 28 -0.34 17.29 7.08
N ILE A 29 0.97 17.47 7.07
CA ILE A 29 1.69 18.36 7.97
C ILE A 29 2.08 19.61 7.21
N THR A 30 1.78 20.75 7.81
CA THR A 30 2.15 22.06 7.29
C THR A 30 3.18 22.74 8.17
N LYS A 31 4.09 23.49 7.55
CA LYS A 31 5.08 24.33 8.21
C LYS A 31 4.94 25.72 7.65
N ASN A 32 4.65 26.71 8.50
CA ASN A 32 4.41 28.11 8.10
C ASN A 32 3.30 28.28 7.04
N GLY A 33 2.28 27.41 7.05
CA GLY A 33 1.18 27.44 6.09
C GLY A 33 1.46 26.71 4.77
N GLU A 34 2.69 26.24 4.55
CA GLU A 34 3.06 25.45 3.38
C GLU A 34 3.01 23.95 3.70
N GLY A 35 2.66 23.14 2.71
CA GLY A 35 2.70 21.67 2.82
C GLY A 35 4.15 21.19 2.98
N ASP A 36 4.42 20.42 4.03
CA ASP A 36 5.77 19.99 4.40
C ASP A 36 5.90 18.45 4.28
N GLY A 37 4.94 17.71 4.85
CA GLY A 37 5.01 16.26 4.85
C GLY A 37 3.68 15.58 5.14
N VAL A 38 3.73 14.26 5.29
CA VAL A 38 2.58 13.41 5.62
C VAL A 38 2.95 12.48 6.76
N PHE A 39 2.05 12.38 7.74
CA PHE A 39 2.14 11.44 8.85
C PHE A 39 1.09 10.34 8.68
N MET A 40 1.50 9.09 8.85
CA MET A 40 0.65 7.89 8.79
C MET A 40 1.12 6.87 9.82
N SER A 41 0.23 5.96 10.24
CA SER A 41 0.65 4.77 10.98
C SER A 41 1.47 3.86 10.08
N MET A 42 2.43 3.13 10.67
CA MET A 42 3.26 2.17 9.93
C MET A 42 2.42 1.10 9.24
N GLU A 43 1.42 0.56 9.94
CA GLU A 43 0.51 -0.45 9.39
C GLU A 43 -0.28 0.08 8.18
N ALA A 44 -0.83 1.29 8.26
CA ALA A 44 -1.56 1.90 7.14
C ALA A 44 -0.64 2.15 5.94
N TYR A 45 0.60 2.59 6.20
CA TYR A 45 1.60 2.79 5.17
C TYR A 45 1.98 1.47 4.47
N GLU A 46 2.34 0.43 5.22
CA GLU A 46 2.72 -0.87 4.67
C GLU A 46 1.59 -1.51 3.87
N LYS A 47 0.36 -1.47 4.40
CA LYS A 47 -0.82 -1.99 3.70
C LYS A 47 -1.08 -1.24 2.39
N ARG A 48 -0.87 0.08 2.38
CA ARG A 48 -0.96 0.89 1.16
C ARG A 48 0.09 0.48 0.14
N GLU A 49 1.34 0.32 0.55
CA GLU A 49 2.44 -0.11 -0.33
C GLU A 49 2.19 -1.51 -0.92
N GLN A 50 1.71 -2.45 -0.11
CA GLN A 50 1.32 -3.79 -0.57
C GLN A 50 0.19 -3.73 -1.60
N ALA A 51 -0.84 -2.91 -1.36
CA ALA A 51 -1.94 -2.73 -2.29
C ALA A 51 -1.50 -2.11 -3.62
N LEU A 52 -0.59 -1.13 -3.58
CA LEU A 52 -0.01 -0.52 -4.78
C LEU A 52 0.81 -1.53 -5.58
N ASN A 53 1.65 -2.32 -4.92
CA ASN A 53 2.43 -3.37 -5.56
C ASN A 53 1.53 -4.43 -6.21
N LEU A 54 0.47 -4.87 -5.51
CA LEU A 54 -0.51 -5.80 -6.07
C LEU A 54 -1.20 -5.22 -7.32
N ARG A 55 -1.63 -3.96 -7.27
CA ARG A 55 -2.24 -3.29 -8.43
C ARG A 55 -1.27 -3.21 -9.62
N ALA A 56 -0.01 -2.85 -9.38
CA ALA A 56 0.99 -2.81 -10.43
C ALA A 56 1.19 -4.18 -11.10
N LYS A 57 1.20 -5.26 -10.30
CA LYS A 57 1.28 -6.64 -10.83
C LYS A 57 0.05 -7.02 -11.67
N ILE A 58 -1.15 -6.62 -11.23
CA ILE A 58 -2.39 -6.87 -11.98
C ILE A 58 -2.38 -6.12 -13.31
N ILE A 59 -2.02 -4.83 -13.31
CA ILE A 59 -1.93 -4.02 -14.54
C ILE A 59 -0.96 -4.67 -15.53
N ARG A 60 0.23 -5.05 -15.07
CA ARG A 60 1.21 -5.74 -15.90
C ARG A 60 0.65 -7.05 -16.47
N ALA A 61 -0.03 -7.85 -15.66
CA ALA A 61 -0.62 -9.11 -16.12
C ALA A 61 -1.70 -8.89 -17.20
N GLU A 62 -2.49 -7.81 -17.08
CA GLU A 62 -3.46 -7.44 -18.11
C GLU A 62 -2.79 -6.95 -19.39
N GLU A 63 -1.72 -6.17 -19.31
CA GLU A 63 -0.92 -5.76 -20.48
C GLU A 63 -0.29 -6.98 -21.19
N GLU A 64 0.25 -7.93 -20.43
CA GLU A 64 0.77 -9.19 -20.97
C GLU A 64 -0.34 -9.99 -21.67
N ARG A 65 -1.53 -10.09 -21.06
CA ARG A 65 -2.68 -10.75 -21.68
C ARG A 65 -3.13 -10.07 -22.98
N LEU A 66 -3.20 -8.74 -23.00
CA LEU A 66 -3.60 -7.96 -24.17
C LEU A 66 -2.57 -8.01 -25.30
N SER A 67 -1.28 -8.12 -24.98
CA SER A 67 -0.20 -8.28 -25.95
C SER A 67 -0.06 -9.71 -26.49
N GLY A 68 -0.91 -10.64 -26.04
CA GLY A 68 -0.93 -12.02 -26.51
C GLY A 68 0.12 -12.91 -25.85
N ALA A 69 0.66 -12.51 -24.69
CA ALA A 69 1.55 -13.36 -23.91
C ALA A 69 0.83 -14.66 -23.52
N LYS A 70 1.59 -15.74 -23.40
CA LYS A 70 1.05 -17.06 -23.03
C LYS A 70 0.46 -17.00 -21.62
N THR A 71 -0.86 -17.04 -21.54
CA THR A 71 -1.59 -17.20 -20.28
C THR A 71 -1.79 -18.68 -19.95
N ARG A 72 -2.15 -18.97 -18.71
CA ARG A 72 -2.54 -20.31 -18.24
C ARG A 72 -3.77 -20.20 -17.37
N SER A 73 -4.57 -21.25 -17.37
CA SER A 73 -5.71 -21.39 -16.48
C SER A 73 -5.26 -21.61 -15.03
N ILE A 74 -6.18 -21.37 -14.10
CA ILE A 74 -5.95 -21.64 -12.67
C ILE A 74 -5.69 -23.13 -12.42
N GLU A 75 -6.31 -24.01 -13.20
CA GLU A 75 -6.16 -25.47 -13.08
C GLU A 75 -4.75 -25.91 -13.47
N GLU A 76 -4.25 -25.44 -14.61
CA GLU A 76 -2.88 -25.71 -15.07
C GLU A 76 -1.85 -25.18 -14.06
N ALA A 77 -2.03 -23.94 -13.58
CA ALA A 77 -1.14 -23.34 -12.59
C ALA A 77 -1.11 -24.15 -11.27
N ARG A 78 -2.27 -24.62 -10.79
CA ARG A 78 -2.37 -25.46 -9.58
C ARG A 78 -1.70 -26.81 -9.75
N LYS A 79 -1.85 -27.44 -10.92
CA LYS A 79 -1.20 -28.71 -11.24
C LYS A 79 0.33 -28.58 -11.18
N GLU A 80 0.89 -27.59 -11.87
CA GLU A 80 2.34 -27.34 -11.87
C GLU A 80 2.89 -27.03 -10.46
N LEU A 81 2.16 -26.26 -9.65
CA LEU A 81 2.58 -25.96 -8.27
C LEU A 81 2.65 -27.23 -7.41
N ARG A 82 1.68 -28.13 -7.55
CA ARG A 82 1.68 -29.43 -6.85
C ARG A 82 2.84 -30.32 -7.31
N GLU A 83 3.08 -30.39 -8.61
CA GLU A 83 4.19 -31.17 -9.19
C GLU A 83 5.55 -30.67 -8.68
N ARG A 84 5.76 -29.34 -8.64
CA ARG A 84 7.00 -28.75 -8.10
C ARG A 84 7.19 -29.03 -6.60
N ALA A 85 6.12 -28.95 -5.82
CA ALA A 85 6.18 -29.22 -4.39
C ALA A 85 6.45 -30.71 -4.07
N ALA A 86 6.06 -31.62 -4.97
CA ALA A 86 6.31 -33.06 -4.84
C ALA A 86 7.71 -33.49 -5.33
N SER A 87 8.43 -32.62 -6.04
CA SER A 87 9.79 -32.86 -6.54
C SER A 87 10.91 -32.34 -5.61
N VAL A 88 10.54 -31.87 -4.41
CA VAL A 88 11.44 -31.43 -3.33
C VAL A 88 11.30 -32.41 -2.16
#